data_AF-A0A517PYE4-F1
#
_entry.id   AF-A0A517PYE4-F1
#
_cell.length_a   1.000
_cell.length_b   1.000
_cell.length_c   1.000
_cell.angle_alpha   90.00
_cell.angle_beta   90.00
_cell.angle_gamma   90.00
#
_symmetry.space_group_name_H-M   'P 1'
#
loop_
_entity.id
_entity.type
_entity.pdbx_description
1 polymer ?
#
loop_
_entity_poly.entity_id
_entity_poly.type
_entity_poly.pdbx_seq_one_letter_code
_entity_poly.pdbx_strand_id
1 'polypeptide(L)'
;MGWTYPTGVSRKELIQQRTKSWERELNGVTVKSTCLASCFRGGKFSGVLWSVWERTFEREGKQVERTQRWITCDLIRCHGGEWGYKDMQEAEHPYYYSCPIRYLDLVPLDRYGGHPDWRLEVRFRHQERLEKRRQRKSQGLTQ
;
A
#
# COMPACT_ATOMS: atom_id res chain seq x y z
N MET A 1 -17.01 -1.50 -6.35
CA MET A 1 -15.77 -2.11 -5.83
C MET A 1 -16.11 -3.30 -4.94
N GLY A 2 -16.17 -4.50 -5.52
CA GLY A 2 -16.49 -5.76 -4.82
C GLY A 2 -15.24 -6.46 -4.29
N TRP A 3 -15.42 -7.61 -3.64
CA TRP A 3 -14.32 -8.52 -3.30
C TRP A 3 -14.02 -9.44 -4.47
N THR A 4 -12.74 -9.71 -4.70
CA THR A 4 -12.26 -10.69 -5.68
C THR A 4 -11.62 -11.85 -4.94
N TYR A 5 -12.05 -13.07 -5.23
CA TYR A 5 -11.51 -14.31 -4.63
C TYR A 5 -10.88 -15.18 -5.72
N PRO A 6 -9.55 -15.14 -5.89
CA PRO A 6 -8.85 -16.08 -6.75
C PRO A 6 -8.93 -17.50 -6.17
N THR A 7 -9.33 -18.46 -7.01
CA THR A 7 -9.49 -19.86 -6.59
C THR A 7 -8.15 -20.50 -6.24
N GLY A 8 -8.07 -21.18 -5.09
CA GLY A 8 -6.91 -21.98 -4.70
C GLY A 8 -5.65 -21.18 -4.33
N VAL A 9 -5.75 -19.87 -4.14
CA VAL A 9 -4.60 -19.01 -3.86
C VAL A 9 -4.42 -18.82 -2.35
N SER A 10 -3.21 -19.07 -1.84
CA SER A 10 -2.86 -18.77 -0.46
C SER A 10 -2.67 -17.25 -0.23
N ARG A 11 -2.74 -16.79 1.03
CA ARG A 11 -2.42 -15.38 1.36
C ARG A 11 -1.09 -14.92 0.79
N LYS A 12 -0.07 -15.78 0.85
CA LYS A 12 1.30 -15.43 0.41
C LYS A 12 1.32 -15.22 -1.10
N GLU A 13 0.74 -16.13 -1.85
CA GLU A 13 0.64 -16.03 -3.31
C GLU A 13 -0.22 -14.84 -3.72
N LEU A 14 -1.33 -14.58 -3.01
CA LEU A 14 -2.16 -13.42 -3.28
C LEU A 14 -1.38 -12.12 -3.07
N ILE A 15 -0.63 -11.99 -1.97
CA ILE A 15 0.25 -10.84 -1.74
C ILE A 15 1.29 -10.73 -2.88
N GLN A 16 1.93 -11.83 -3.26
CA GLN A 16 2.92 -11.83 -4.34
C GLN A 16 2.32 -11.38 -5.68
N GLN A 17 1.15 -11.90 -6.05
CA GLN A 17 0.43 -11.48 -7.25
C GLN A 17 0.11 -9.99 -7.21
N ARG A 18 -0.39 -9.50 -6.07
CA ARG A 18 -0.74 -8.09 -5.86
C ARG A 18 0.46 -7.16 -5.81
N THR A 19 1.67 -7.65 -5.56
CA THR A 19 2.90 -6.84 -5.54
C THR A 19 3.81 -7.10 -6.74
N LYS A 20 3.37 -7.91 -7.70
CA LYS A 20 4.19 -8.27 -8.87
C LYS A 20 4.23 -7.09 -9.84
N SER A 21 5.43 -6.58 -10.09
CA SER A 21 5.67 -5.58 -11.13
C SER A 21 5.23 -6.10 -12.49
N TRP A 22 4.74 -5.20 -13.34
CA TRP A 22 4.26 -5.53 -14.67
C TRP A 22 4.59 -4.43 -15.66
N GLU A 23 4.62 -4.81 -16.92
CA GLU A 23 4.90 -3.93 -18.05
C GLU A 23 3.87 -4.21 -19.14
N ARG A 24 3.46 -3.16 -19.85
CA ARG A 24 2.61 -3.28 -21.03
C ARG A 24 2.99 -2.22 -22.04
N GLU A 25 2.90 -2.56 -23.31
CA GLU A 25 3.03 -1.61 -24.40
C GLU A 25 1.65 -1.11 -24.81
N LEU A 26 1.50 0.21 -24.96
CA LEU A 26 0.28 0.85 -25.43
C LEU A 26 0.64 1.95 -26.43
N ASN A 27 0.23 1.80 -27.69
CA ASN A 27 0.48 2.77 -28.77
C ASN A 27 1.98 3.14 -28.92
N GLY A 28 2.88 2.16 -28.81
CA GLY A 28 4.33 2.37 -28.86
C GLY A 28 4.93 3.01 -27.60
N VAL A 29 4.16 3.15 -26.52
CA VAL A 29 4.64 3.57 -25.20
C VAL A 29 4.68 2.37 -24.27
N THR A 30 5.87 2.06 -23.77
CA THR A 30 6.11 1.09 -22.71
C THR A 30 5.73 1.71 -21.37
N VAL A 31 4.68 1.16 -20.74
CA VAL A 31 4.24 1.54 -19.41
C VAL A 31 4.70 0.48 -18.42
N LYS A 32 5.68 0.84 -17.59
CA LYS A 32 6.25 -0.06 -16.58
C LYS A 32 5.79 0.34 -15.19
N SER A 33 5.09 -0.56 -14.50
CA SER A 33 4.64 -0.38 -13.12
C SER A 33 5.45 -1.26 -12.17
N THR A 34 6.21 -0.64 -11.29
CA THR A 34 7.12 -1.31 -10.34
C THR A 34 6.64 -1.12 -8.91
N CYS A 35 6.60 -2.20 -8.13
CA CYS A 35 6.35 -2.12 -6.69
C CYS A 35 7.66 -1.77 -5.96
N LEU A 36 7.74 -0.56 -5.41
CA LEU A 36 8.94 -0.08 -4.70
C LEU A 36 9.03 -0.62 -3.27
N ALA A 37 7.90 -0.75 -2.60
CA ALA A 37 7.83 -1.28 -1.26
C ALA A 37 6.43 -1.83 -0.99
N SER A 38 6.33 -2.93 -0.24
CA SER A 38 5.06 -3.48 0.20
C SER A 38 5.13 -4.03 1.61
N CYS A 39 4.01 -3.99 2.33
CA CYS A 39 3.88 -4.66 3.61
C CYS A 39 2.43 -5.04 3.90
N PHE A 40 2.23 -6.23 4.43
CA PHE A 40 0.95 -6.66 4.97
C PHE A 40 0.87 -6.32 6.47
N ARG A 41 -0.22 -5.66 6.88
CA ARG A 41 -0.52 -5.33 8.28
C ARG A 41 -1.91 -5.83 8.66
N GLY A 42 -1.97 -6.80 9.55
CA GLY A 42 -3.22 -7.40 10.00
C GLY A 42 -3.00 -8.66 10.82
N GLY A 43 -4.08 -9.42 11.00
CA GLY A 43 -4.11 -10.67 11.74
C GLY A 43 -3.98 -11.91 10.84
N LYS A 44 -4.38 -13.05 11.41
CA LYS A 44 -4.31 -14.36 10.74
C LYS A 44 -5.21 -14.47 9.51
N PHE A 45 -6.39 -13.87 9.55
CA PHE A 45 -7.44 -14.05 8.53
C PHE A 45 -7.84 -12.76 7.79
N SER A 46 -7.29 -11.61 8.18
CA SER A 46 -7.60 -10.34 7.51
C SER A 46 -6.52 -9.31 7.78
N GLY A 47 -6.38 -8.35 6.88
CA GLY A 47 -5.46 -7.23 7.02
C GLY A 47 -5.45 -6.33 5.81
N VAL A 48 -4.50 -5.41 5.81
CA VAL A 48 -4.29 -4.45 4.73
C VAL A 48 -2.90 -4.69 4.16
N LEU A 49 -2.84 -4.87 2.84
CA LEU A 49 -1.61 -4.84 2.06
C LEU A 49 -1.39 -3.41 1.56
N TRP A 50 -0.40 -2.75 2.15
CA TRP A 50 0.07 -1.46 1.70
C TRP A 50 1.18 -1.65 0.68
N SER A 51 1.09 -0.97 -0.46
CA SER A 51 2.16 -0.98 -1.47
C SER A 51 2.41 0.41 -2.01
N VAL A 52 3.67 0.71 -2.33
CA VAL A 52 4.09 1.90 -3.05
C VAL A 52 4.41 1.49 -4.47
N TRP A 53 3.74 2.12 -5.41
CA TRP A 53 3.91 1.87 -6.83
C TRP A 53 4.60 3.05 -7.50
N GLU A 54 5.41 2.73 -8.49
CA GLU A 54 5.97 3.68 -9.43
C GLU A 54 5.57 3.26 -10.84
N ARG A 55 5.14 4.22 -11.66
CA ARG A 55 4.87 4.03 -13.08
C ARG A 55 5.70 4.97 -13.91
N THR A 56 6.40 4.39 -14.88
CA THR A 56 7.21 5.09 -15.88
C THR A 56 6.60 4.86 -17.26
N PHE A 57 6.85 5.81 -18.15
CA PHE A 57 6.31 5.84 -19.50
C PHE A 57 7.47 6.11 -20.45
N GLU A 58 7.82 5.11 -21.25
CA GLU A 58 8.98 5.15 -22.14
C GLU A 58 8.53 4.90 -23.59
N ARG A 59 9.11 5.63 -24.53
CA ARG A 59 8.95 5.39 -25.97
C ARG A 59 10.34 5.44 -26.60
N GLU A 60 10.74 4.37 -27.27
CA GLU A 60 12.06 4.27 -27.91
C GLU A 60 13.21 4.62 -26.94
N GLY A 61 13.10 4.20 -25.67
CA GLY A 61 14.10 4.46 -24.63
C GLY A 61 14.10 5.88 -24.06
N LYS A 62 13.15 6.74 -24.46
CA LYS A 62 12.97 8.10 -23.90
C LYS A 62 11.75 8.16 -23.00
N GLN A 63 11.90 8.79 -21.84
CA GLN A 63 10.77 9.06 -20.96
C GLN A 63 9.84 10.10 -21.61
N VAL A 64 8.58 9.70 -21.84
CA VAL A 64 7.58 10.55 -22.53
C VAL A 64 6.62 11.25 -21.57
N GLU A 65 6.41 10.70 -20.38
CA GLU A 65 5.59 11.30 -19.34
C GLU A 65 6.30 11.30 -17.98
N ARG A 66 5.83 12.16 -17.08
CA ARG A 66 6.35 12.23 -15.71
C ARG A 66 6.10 10.91 -14.99
N THR A 67 7.10 10.45 -14.25
CA THR A 67 6.97 9.29 -13.37
C THR A 67 5.86 9.52 -12.36
N GLN A 68 4.93 8.58 -12.26
CA GLN A 68 3.86 8.60 -11.28
C GLN A 68 4.24 7.72 -10.11
N ARG A 69 3.89 8.13 -8.89
CA ARG A 69 3.95 7.26 -7.70
C ARG A 69 2.67 7.39 -6.91
N TRP A 70 2.24 6.29 -6.31
CA TRP A 70 1.05 6.30 -5.45
C TRP A 70 1.13 5.17 -4.42
N ILE A 71 0.31 5.31 -3.38
CA ILE A 71 0.14 4.30 -2.34
C ILE A 71 -1.17 3.55 -2.60
N THR A 72 -1.13 2.22 -2.56
CA THR A 72 -2.33 1.38 -2.63
C THR A 72 -2.65 0.77 -1.27
N CYS A 73 -3.94 0.51 -1.06
CA CYS A 73 -4.51 -0.09 0.14
C CYS A 73 -5.37 -1.30 -0.27
N ASP A 74 -4.75 -2.47 -0.42
CA ASP A 74 -5.51 -3.67 -0.77
C ASP A 74 -5.99 -4.35 0.52
N LEU A 75 -7.29 -4.41 0.75
CA LEU A 75 -7.85 -5.18 1.85
C LEU A 75 -7.75 -6.65 1.50
N ILE A 76 -7.17 -7.46 2.37
CA ILE A 76 -7.05 -8.91 2.16
C ILE A 76 -7.81 -9.60 3.29
N ARG A 77 -8.62 -10.61 2.94
CA ARG A 77 -9.43 -11.38 3.89
C ARG A 77 -9.52 -12.83 3.45
N CYS A 78 -9.54 -13.74 4.42
CA CYS A 78 -9.95 -15.13 4.23
C CYS A 78 -11.44 -15.27 4.56
N HIS A 79 -12.21 -15.83 3.63
CA HIS A 79 -13.63 -16.13 3.81
C HIS A 79 -13.91 -17.52 3.25
N GLY A 80 -14.53 -18.41 4.03
CA GLY A 80 -14.81 -19.78 3.58
C GLY A 80 -13.57 -20.62 3.25
N GLY A 81 -12.40 -20.27 3.78
CA GLY A 81 -11.12 -20.91 3.43
C GLY A 81 -10.42 -20.32 2.22
N GLU A 82 -11.06 -19.40 1.50
CA GLU A 82 -10.51 -18.74 0.32
C GLU A 82 -9.99 -17.35 0.66
N TRP A 83 -8.85 -16.98 0.07
CA TRP A 83 -8.29 -15.65 0.22
C TRP A 83 -8.80 -14.73 -0.89
N GLY A 84 -9.38 -13.62 -0.50
CA GLY A 84 -9.81 -12.56 -1.40
C GLY A 84 -9.15 -11.25 -1.08
N TYR A 85 -9.21 -10.35 -2.06
CA TYR A 85 -8.79 -8.98 -1.92
C TYR A 85 -9.87 -8.00 -2.39
N LYS A 86 -9.77 -6.78 -1.90
CA LYS A 86 -10.53 -5.63 -2.38
C LYS A 86 -9.58 -4.46 -2.50
N ASP A 87 -9.43 -3.97 -3.72
CA ASP A 87 -8.63 -2.79 -4.02
C ASP A 87 -9.31 -1.56 -3.41
N MET A 88 -8.57 -0.83 -2.59
CA MET A 88 -8.96 0.51 -2.14
C MET A 88 -7.84 1.47 -2.54
N GLN A 89 -8.24 2.63 -3.06
CA GLN A 89 -7.27 3.69 -3.36
C GLN A 89 -7.20 4.70 -2.19
N GLU A 90 -6.05 5.35 -2.03
CA GLU A 90 -5.86 6.44 -1.06
C GLU A 90 -6.92 7.54 -1.23
N ALA A 91 -7.34 7.81 -2.48
CA ALA A 91 -8.34 8.82 -2.82
C ALA A 91 -9.74 8.54 -2.23
N GLU A 92 -10.04 7.29 -1.85
CA GLU A 92 -11.32 6.91 -1.26
C GLU A 92 -11.34 7.07 0.27
N HIS A 93 -10.31 7.71 0.85
CA HIS A 93 -10.12 7.86 2.29
C HIS A 93 -10.32 6.53 3.05
N PRO A 94 -9.48 5.52 2.78
CA PRO A 94 -9.57 4.27 3.51
C PRO A 94 -9.39 4.60 4.99
N TYR A 95 -10.41 4.32 5.83
CA TYR A 95 -10.39 4.47 7.29
C TYR A 95 -9.34 3.56 7.99
N TYR A 96 -8.25 3.22 7.29
CA TYR A 96 -7.11 2.43 7.68
C TYR A 96 -5.87 3.33 7.75
N TYR A 97 -5.41 3.56 8.99
CA TYR A 97 -4.25 4.42 9.26
C TYR A 97 -3.01 3.60 9.66
N SER A 98 -2.92 2.40 9.11
CA SER A 98 -1.80 1.48 9.36
C SER A 98 -0.73 1.58 8.29
N CYS A 99 -0.79 2.51 7.33
CA CYS A 99 0.26 2.69 6.32
C CYS A 99 1.62 3.03 6.99
N PRO A 100 2.76 2.44 6.59
CA PRO A 100 4.08 2.86 7.08
C PRO A 100 4.43 4.31 6.75
N ILE A 101 4.97 5.06 7.72
CA ILE A 101 5.41 6.45 7.52
C ILE A 101 6.37 6.59 6.35
N ARG A 102 7.36 5.68 6.25
CA ARG A 102 8.31 5.65 5.13
C ARG A 102 7.67 5.62 3.74
N TYR A 103 6.42 5.15 3.60
CA TYR A 103 5.73 5.14 2.30
C TYR A 103 5.22 6.54 1.94
N LEU A 104 4.85 7.35 2.93
CA LEU A 104 4.50 8.76 2.71
C LEU A 104 5.70 9.55 2.19
N ASP A 105 6.91 9.20 2.64
CA ASP A 105 8.15 9.85 2.22
C ASP A 105 8.58 9.42 0.80
N LEU A 106 8.23 8.21 0.37
CA LEU A 106 8.45 7.71 -0.99
C LEU A 106 7.53 8.36 -2.04
N VAL A 107 6.39 8.91 -1.59
CA VAL A 107 5.37 9.53 -2.43
C VAL A 107 5.08 10.95 -1.95
N PRO A 108 5.99 11.94 -2.02
CA PRO A 108 5.71 13.29 -1.54
C PRO A 108 4.47 13.94 -2.20
N LEU A 109 3.63 14.61 -1.40
CA LEU A 109 2.36 15.21 -1.84
C LEU A 109 2.56 16.28 -2.92
N ASP A 110 3.59 17.11 -2.78
CA ASP A 110 3.97 18.18 -3.70
C ASP A 110 4.33 17.66 -5.10
N ARG A 111 4.86 16.43 -5.17
CA ARG A 111 5.35 15.83 -6.41
C ARG A 111 4.34 14.88 -7.06
N TYR A 112 3.71 14.03 -6.26
CA TYR A 112 2.88 12.92 -6.77
C TYR A 112 1.41 13.01 -6.35
N GLY A 113 1.04 13.99 -5.52
CA GLY A 113 -0.31 14.09 -4.96
C GLY A 113 -0.62 13.02 -3.92
N GLY A 114 -1.91 12.84 -3.63
CA GLY A 114 -2.44 11.96 -2.60
C GLY A 114 -3.55 12.64 -1.80
N HIS A 115 -3.97 12.03 -0.68
CA HIS A 115 -4.98 12.59 0.20
C HIS A 115 -4.31 13.23 1.43
N PRO A 116 -4.24 14.57 1.54
CA PRO A 116 -3.50 15.24 2.60
C PRO A 116 -4.02 14.89 4.00
N ASP A 117 -5.34 14.95 4.22
CA ASP A 117 -5.92 14.71 5.55
C ASP A 117 -5.70 13.27 6.03
N TRP A 118 -5.87 12.29 5.14
CA TRP A 118 -5.57 10.90 5.46
C TRP A 118 -4.10 10.72 5.88
N ARG A 119 -3.16 11.38 5.21
CA ARG A 119 -1.73 11.30 5.58
C ARG A 119 -1.43 11.97 6.91
N LEU A 120 -2.09 13.08 7.22
CA LEU A 120 -2.01 13.70 8.55
C LEU A 120 -2.51 12.73 9.62
N GLU A 121 -3.64 12.08 9.39
CA GLU A 121 -4.21 11.09 10.31
C GLU A 121 -3.27 9.87 10.47
N VAL A 122 -2.67 9.36 9.39
CA VAL A 122 -1.64 8.31 9.47
C VAL A 122 -0.49 8.75 10.38
N ARG A 123 0.05 9.96 10.19
CA ARG A 123 1.16 10.49 11.01
C ARG A 123 0.75 10.58 12.48
N PHE A 124 -0.42 11.13 12.76
CA PHE A 124 -0.99 11.24 14.11
C PHE A 124 -1.10 9.86 14.78
N ARG A 125 -1.71 8.88 14.12
CA ARG A 125 -1.89 7.52 14.67
C ARG A 125 -0.57 6.80 14.92
N HIS A 126 0.48 7.08 14.14
CA HIS A 126 1.81 6.55 14.42
C HIS A 126 2.43 7.21 15.64
N GLN A 127 2.30 8.52 15.79
CA GLN A 127 2.77 9.24 16.97
C GLN A 127 2.09 8.71 18.25
N GLU A 128 0.76 8.60 18.26
CA GLU A 128 0.01 8.04 19.40
C GLU A 128 0.51 6.64 19.78
N ARG A 129 0.80 5.78 18.78
CA ARG A 129 1.31 4.42 19.03
C ARG A 129 2.72 4.44 19.62
N LEU A 130 3.58 5.36 19.18
CA LEU A 130 4.92 5.51 19.73
C LEU A 130 4.87 5.99 21.19
N GLU A 131 4.02 6.97 21.49
CA GLU A 131 3.81 7.49 22.84
C GLU A 131 3.30 6.40 23.80
N LYS A 132 2.27 5.65 23.39
CA LYS A 132 1.75 4.51 24.16
C LYS A 132 2.83 3.45 24.42
N ARG A 133 3.71 3.18 23.44
CA ARG A 133 4.84 2.25 23.62
C ARG A 133 5.88 2.79 24.60
N ARG A 134 6.18 4.09 24.57
CA ARG A 134 7.09 4.75 25.52
C ARG A 134 6.55 4.70 26.94
N GLN A 135 5.28 5.03 27.14
CA GLN A 135 4.60 4.96 28.44
C GLN A 135 4.61 3.55 29.05
N ARG A 136 4.34 2.53 28.23
CA ARG A 136 4.43 1.13 28.69
C ARG A 136 5.84 0.73 29.10
N LYS A 137 6.86 1.18 28.37
CA LYS A 137 8.26 0.92 28.72
C LYS A 137 8.65 1.61 30.03
N SER A 138 8.25 2.87 30.24
CA SER A 138 8.54 3.55 31.50
C SER A 138 7.82 2.90 32.69
N GLN A 139 6.57 2.45 32.51
CA GLN A 139 5.82 1.74 33.56
C GLN A 139 6.38 0.33 33.84
N GLY A 140 6.87 -0.38 32.83
CA GLY A 140 7.50 -1.69 32.97
C GLY A 140 8.94 -1.67 33.52
N LEU A 141 9.61 -0.51 33.52
CA LEU A 141 10.90 -0.32 34.21
C LEU A 141 10.76 0.03 35.70
N THR A 142 9.51 0.20 36.19
CA THR A 142 9.22 0.57 37.58
C THR A 142 8.70 -0.64 38.40
N GLN A 143 8.84 -1.86 37.89
CA GLN A 143 8.50 -3.12 38.60
C GLN A 143 9.72 -4.01 38.69
#